data_AF-A0A259FJY3-F1
#
_entry.id   AF-A0A259FJY3-F1
#
_cell.length_a   1.000
_cell.length_b   1.000
_cell.length_c   1.000
_cell.angle_alpha   90.00
_cell.angle_beta   90.00
_cell.angle_gamma   90.00
#
_symmetry.space_group_name_H-M   'P 1'
#
loop_
_entity.id
_entity.type
_entity.pdbx_description
1 polymer ?
#
loop_
_entity_poly.entity_id
_entity_poly.type
_entity_poly.pdbx_seq_one_letter_code
_entity_poly.pdbx_strand_id
1 'polypeptide(L)'
;MIGTKLIQATGLALVLGLTAAPASAVSVTLVGDTVSFTFDDALLGLFGTPTVVGDSLYFTPTDFKAVSSDDGFMITSETINIDVTANTGYEISGAAVVEGGDYFNINSDFTGGEGVAVGGQLIVRDLDDPVDSSVSSIVADAPLTALTTLAGFSTTSWSADAGVGIPAAWGGSDGLVSSVNLTVENILLAASFEPSSISFIEKKFVSVAVVTTPVPEPETYAMLLASLGLVGFMARRRSSRV
;
A
#
# COMPACT_ATOMS: atom_id res chain seq x y z
N MET A 1 39.23 68.74 29.89
CA MET A 1 39.50 68.15 28.56
C MET A 1 38.60 66.93 28.43
N ILE A 2 37.40 67.10 27.88
CA ILE A 2 37.01 66.80 26.48
C ILE A 2 36.62 65.33 26.30
N GLY A 3 35.36 65.13 25.87
CA GLY A 3 34.82 63.91 25.24
C GLY A 3 34.10 62.97 26.22
N THR A 4 32.91 62.44 25.96
CA THR A 4 32.14 62.34 24.71
C THR A 4 30.70 61.95 25.08
N LYS A 5 29.71 62.57 24.42
CA LYS A 5 28.28 62.21 24.50
C LYS A 5 28.07 60.81 23.90
N LEU A 6 27.34 59.93 24.59
CA LEU A 6 26.71 58.77 23.96
C LEU A 6 25.19 58.96 23.99
N ILE A 7 24.65 59.10 22.78
CA ILE A 7 23.23 59.23 22.45
C ILE A 7 22.62 57.82 22.54
N GLN A 8 21.54 57.66 23.30
CA GLN A 8 20.70 56.47 23.22
C GLN A 8 19.99 56.45 21.87
N ALA A 9 20.33 55.49 21.01
CA ALA A 9 19.56 55.16 19.82
C ALA A 9 18.62 54.01 20.16
N THR A 10 17.34 54.30 20.33
CA THR A 10 16.24 53.33 20.37
C THR A 10 16.06 52.73 18.98
N GLY A 11 16.65 51.55 18.75
CA GLY A 11 16.41 50.74 17.56
C GLY A 11 15.07 50.02 17.69
N LEU A 12 14.06 50.46 16.96
CA LEU A 12 12.79 49.76 16.77
C LEU A 12 13.04 48.58 15.81
N ALA A 13 13.13 47.36 16.33
CA ALA A 13 13.22 46.16 15.51
C ALA A 13 11.83 45.80 14.96
N LEU A 14 11.61 46.09 13.67
CA LEU A 14 10.45 45.61 12.92
C LEU A 14 10.65 44.12 12.60
N VAL A 15 10.01 43.25 13.36
CA VAL A 15 9.94 41.81 13.06
C VAL A 15 8.98 41.64 11.88
N LEU A 16 9.51 41.43 10.68
CA LEU A 16 8.77 40.93 9.54
C LEU A 16 8.43 39.46 9.83
N GLY A 17 7.17 39.19 10.17
CA GLY A 17 6.65 37.83 10.22
C GLY A 17 6.64 37.25 8.82
N LEU A 18 7.60 36.37 8.52
CA LEU A 18 7.45 35.44 7.40
C LEU A 18 6.31 34.49 7.75
N THR A 19 5.13 34.74 7.20
CA THR A 19 4.09 33.72 7.13
C THR A 19 4.59 32.67 6.15
N ALA A 20 5.05 31.52 6.67
CA ALA A 20 5.26 30.34 5.85
C ALA A 20 3.93 30.03 5.16
N ALA A 21 3.89 30.14 3.83
CA ALA A 21 2.77 29.64 3.07
C ALA A 21 2.66 28.13 3.34
N PRO A 22 1.45 27.58 3.53
CA PRO A 22 1.31 26.13 3.62
C PRO A 22 1.84 25.55 2.32
N ALA A 23 2.84 24.67 2.42
CA ALA A 23 3.25 23.83 1.30
C ALA A 23 2.01 23.03 0.91
N SER A 24 1.47 23.29 -0.28
CA SER A 24 0.37 22.51 -0.81
C SER A 24 0.93 21.13 -1.13
N ALA A 25 0.47 20.10 -0.42
CA ALA A 25 0.73 18.72 -0.81
C ALA A 25 0.28 18.53 -2.27
N VAL A 26 1.17 18.00 -3.11
CA VAL A 26 0.88 17.74 -4.52
C VAL A 26 0.63 16.25 -4.64
N SER A 27 -0.63 15.86 -4.87
CA SER A 27 -0.96 14.48 -5.19
C SER A 27 -0.33 14.07 -6.51
N VAL A 28 0.29 12.90 -6.55
CA VAL A 28 0.84 12.25 -7.73
C VAL A 28 -0.15 11.20 -8.21
N THR A 29 -0.39 11.13 -9.53
CA THR A 29 -1.20 10.08 -10.15
C THR A 29 -0.35 9.24 -11.09
N LEU A 30 -0.34 7.92 -10.89
CA LEU A 30 0.26 6.93 -11.77
C LEU A 30 -0.86 6.12 -12.44
N VAL A 31 -0.82 6.02 -13.76
CA VAL A 31 -1.88 5.37 -14.56
C VAL A 31 -1.44 3.95 -14.91
N GLY A 32 -2.25 2.97 -14.53
CA GLY A 32 -2.13 1.58 -14.93
C GLY A 32 -2.94 1.25 -16.20
N ASP A 33 -3.19 -0.03 -16.43
CA ASP A 33 -3.93 -0.50 -17.62
C ASP A 33 -5.44 -0.28 -17.43
N THR A 34 -5.97 -0.67 -16.28
CA THR A 34 -7.40 -0.61 -15.95
C THR A 34 -7.72 0.27 -14.75
N VAL A 35 -6.72 0.74 -14.02
CA VAL A 35 -6.90 1.66 -12.88
C VAL A 35 -5.92 2.82 -12.91
N SER A 36 -6.21 3.86 -12.13
CA SER A 36 -5.30 4.96 -11.82
C SER A 36 -5.06 5.03 -10.31
N PHE A 37 -3.80 5.18 -9.90
CA PHE A 37 -3.37 5.29 -8.51
C PHE A 37 -3.06 6.75 -8.19
N THR A 38 -3.63 7.31 -7.14
CA THR A 38 -3.37 8.66 -6.67
C THR A 38 -2.94 8.65 -5.21
N PHE A 39 -1.85 9.35 -4.88
CA PHE A 39 -1.29 9.40 -3.53
C PHE A 39 -0.50 10.69 -3.31
N ASP A 40 -0.23 11.04 -2.05
CA ASP A 40 0.69 12.12 -1.69
C ASP A 40 2.11 11.55 -1.57
N ASP A 41 3.02 11.98 -2.44
CA ASP A 41 4.38 11.42 -2.50
C ASP A 41 5.21 11.75 -1.24
N ALA A 42 4.86 12.84 -0.54
CA ALA A 42 5.48 13.22 0.72
C ALA A 42 5.09 12.29 1.89
N LEU A 43 4.02 11.52 1.73
CA LEU A 43 3.47 10.62 2.77
C LEU A 43 3.81 9.14 2.53
N LEU A 44 4.63 8.81 1.54
CA LEU A 44 5.03 7.42 1.25
C LEU A 44 6.12 6.90 2.21
N GLY A 45 6.82 7.79 2.89
CA GLY A 45 7.77 7.47 3.96
C GLY A 45 8.77 6.38 3.58
N LEU A 46 8.89 5.34 4.41
CA LEU A 46 9.84 4.25 4.24
C LEU A 46 9.62 3.39 2.98
N PHE A 47 8.43 3.42 2.36
CA PHE A 47 8.21 2.70 1.11
C PHE A 47 8.96 3.33 -0.07
N GLY A 48 9.23 4.63 0.00
CA GLY A 48 9.82 5.41 -1.08
C GLY A 48 8.88 5.60 -2.28
N THR A 49 9.42 6.11 -3.38
CA THR A 49 8.64 6.42 -4.58
C THR A 49 8.31 5.15 -5.39
N PRO A 50 7.04 4.88 -5.72
CA PRO A 50 6.67 3.74 -6.52
C PRO A 50 6.90 3.96 -8.02
N THR A 51 6.86 2.85 -8.74
CA THR A 51 6.65 2.80 -10.20
C THR A 51 5.39 1.98 -10.49
N VAL A 52 4.80 2.15 -11.68
CA VAL A 52 3.61 1.40 -12.10
C VAL A 52 3.96 0.48 -13.28
N VAL A 53 3.51 -0.77 -13.21
CA VAL A 53 3.54 -1.73 -14.33
C VAL A 53 2.23 -2.50 -14.34
N GLY A 54 1.48 -2.42 -15.45
CA GLY A 54 0.10 -2.90 -15.49
C GLY A 54 -0.75 -2.23 -14.42
N ASP A 55 -1.51 -3.01 -13.65
CA ASP A 55 -2.31 -2.54 -12.52
C ASP A 55 -1.63 -2.79 -11.17
N SER A 56 -0.30 -2.65 -11.11
CA SER A 56 0.49 -2.85 -9.89
C SER A 56 1.47 -1.70 -9.65
N LEU A 57 1.47 -1.20 -8.41
CA LEU A 57 2.50 -0.31 -7.89
C LEU A 57 3.65 -1.13 -7.30
N TYR A 58 4.87 -0.78 -7.67
CA TYR A 58 6.09 -1.42 -7.20
C TYR A 58 6.94 -0.43 -6.40
N PHE A 59 7.27 -0.82 -5.18
CA PHE A 59 8.14 -0.09 -4.28
C PHE A 59 9.45 -0.85 -4.07
N THR A 60 10.55 -0.10 -3.91
CA THR A 60 11.88 -0.65 -3.63
C THR A 60 12.49 0.05 -2.41
N PRO A 61 11.98 -0.24 -1.19
CA PRO A 61 12.45 0.41 0.04
C PRO A 61 13.95 0.17 0.27
N THR A 62 14.65 1.18 0.79
CA THR A 62 16.07 1.08 1.15
C THR A 62 16.32 1.11 2.66
N ASP A 63 15.38 1.69 3.42
CA ASP A 63 15.57 2.01 4.84
C ASP A 63 14.50 1.37 5.76
N PHE A 64 13.61 0.55 5.19
CA PHE A 64 12.60 -0.17 5.96
C PHE A 64 13.21 -1.43 6.59
N LYS A 65 13.80 -1.27 7.79
CA LYS A 65 14.55 -2.32 8.49
C LYS A 65 14.26 -2.35 9.98
N ALA A 66 14.31 -3.53 10.60
CA ALA A 66 14.35 -3.71 12.05
C ALA A 66 15.56 -4.58 12.41
N VAL A 67 16.30 -4.20 13.43
CA VAL A 67 17.53 -4.90 13.87
C VAL A 67 17.53 -4.92 15.39
N SER A 68 17.87 -6.02 16.05
CA SER A 68 18.13 -6.02 17.49
C SER A 68 19.34 -6.86 17.83
N SER A 69 20.24 -6.27 18.60
CA SER A 69 21.34 -6.89 19.32
C SER A 69 21.44 -6.20 20.68
N ASP A 70 20.35 -6.37 21.44
CA ASP A 70 20.15 -6.10 22.87
C ASP A 70 19.50 -4.76 23.28
N ASP A 71 18.75 -4.12 22.37
CA ASP A 71 17.75 -3.09 22.71
C ASP A 71 16.35 -3.70 22.98
N GLY A 72 16.27 -5.03 23.15
CA GLY A 72 15.01 -5.76 23.29
C GLY A 72 14.23 -5.76 21.98
N PHE A 73 12.96 -5.35 22.02
CA PHE A 73 12.12 -5.24 20.83
C PHE A 73 12.41 -3.94 20.06
N MET A 74 12.84 -4.08 18.81
CA MET A 74 12.85 -3.01 17.82
C MET A 74 11.71 -3.20 16.82
N ILE A 75 10.95 -2.13 16.59
CA ILE A 75 9.82 -2.10 15.66
C ILE A 75 10.04 -0.97 14.67
N THR A 76 9.91 -1.27 13.39
CA THR A 76 9.87 -0.29 12.31
C THR A 76 8.56 -0.48 11.56
N SER A 77 7.77 0.57 11.44
CA SER A 77 6.46 0.52 10.80
C SER A 77 6.24 1.72 9.90
N GLU A 78 5.47 1.53 8.83
CA GLU A 78 5.03 2.59 7.94
C GLU A 78 3.65 2.25 7.39
N THR A 79 2.83 3.27 7.18
CA THR A 79 1.47 3.11 6.63
C THR A 79 1.26 4.09 5.50
N ILE A 80 0.91 3.57 4.33
CA ILE A 80 0.61 4.39 3.14
C ILE A 80 -0.86 4.28 2.76
N ASN A 81 -1.39 5.35 2.16
CA ASN A 81 -2.75 5.40 1.63
C ASN A 81 -2.70 5.75 0.15
N ILE A 82 -3.43 4.99 -0.65
CA ILE A 82 -3.47 5.13 -2.10
C ILE A 82 -4.93 5.14 -2.52
N ASP A 83 -5.38 6.22 -3.14
CA ASP A 83 -6.68 6.25 -3.79
C ASP A 83 -6.57 5.56 -5.15
N VAL A 84 -7.46 4.61 -5.40
CA VAL A 84 -7.52 3.86 -6.65
C VAL A 84 -8.85 4.17 -7.31
N THR A 85 -8.78 4.53 -8.58
CA THR A 85 -9.96 4.75 -9.42
C THR A 85 -9.91 3.82 -10.62
N ALA A 86 -10.97 3.06 -10.85
CA ALA A 86 -11.13 2.26 -12.05
C ALA A 86 -11.27 3.17 -13.27
N ASN A 87 -10.56 2.81 -14.34
CA ASN A 87 -10.73 3.44 -15.64
C ASN A 87 -12.13 3.10 -16.18
N THR A 88 -12.66 3.94 -17.08
CA THR A 88 -13.99 3.75 -17.66
C THR A 88 -14.14 2.34 -18.27
N GLY A 89 -15.25 1.68 -17.93
CA GLY A 89 -15.55 0.32 -18.39
C GLY A 89 -15.00 -0.79 -17.48
N TYR A 90 -14.44 -0.44 -16.32
CA TYR A 90 -13.95 -1.39 -15.32
C TYR A 90 -14.54 -1.08 -13.93
N GLU A 91 -14.61 -2.11 -13.10
CA GLU A 91 -14.90 -2.03 -11.67
C GLU A 91 -13.80 -2.75 -10.88
N ILE A 92 -13.56 -2.32 -9.65
CA ILE A 92 -12.58 -2.93 -8.76
C ILE A 92 -13.21 -4.15 -8.10
N SER A 93 -12.52 -5.29 -8.16
CA SER A 93 -12.97 -6.58 -7.62
C SER A 93 -12.06 -7.13 -6.52
N GLY A 94 -10.85 -6.60 -6.39
CA GLY A 94 -9.95 -6.93 -5.29
C GLY A 94 -8.66 -6.12 -5.29
N ALA A 95 -7.88 -6.31 -4.24
CA ALA A 95 -6.52 -5.80 -4.13
C ALA A 95 -5.64 -6.85 -3.45
N ALA A 96 -4.35 -6.85 -3.78
CA ALA A 96 -3.38 -7.74 -3.16
C ALA A 96 -2.06 -7.01 -2.91
N VAL A 97 -1.38 -7.39 -1.83
CA VAL A 97 -0.03 -6.99 -1.52
C VAL A 97 0.84 -8.23 -1.52
N VAL A 98 2.00 -8.13 -2.18
CA VAL A 98 3.09 -9.09 -2.05
C VAL A 98 4.33 -8.31 -1.68
N GLU A 99 5.02 -8.75 -0.65
CA GLU A 99 6.24 -8.09 -0.19
C GLU A 99 7.33 -9.09 0.16
N GLY A 100 8.56 -8.59 0.22
CA GLY A 100 9.69 -9.41 0.56
C GLY A 100 10.96 -8.64 0.82
N GLY A 101 11.94 -9.40 1.28
CA GLY A 101 13.27 -8.91 1.59
C GLY A 101 14.12 -10.06 2.09
N ASP A 102 15.01 -9.76 3.02
CA ASP A 102 15.84 -10.76 3.67
C ASP A 102 16.05 -10.46 5.16
N TYR A 103 16.48 -11.49 5.86
CA TYR A 103 16.69 -11.46 7.29
C TYR A 103 17.89 -12.34 7.68
N PHE A 104 18.38 -12.15 8.89
CA PHE A 104 19.28 -13.10 9.53
C PHE A 104 19.08 -13.09 11.04
N ASN A 105 19.31 -14.25 11.64
CA ASN A 105 19.32 -14.45 13.08
C ASN A 105 20.67 -15.08 13.47
N ILE A 106 21.37 -14.48 14.42
CA ILE A 106 22.63 -14.97 15.00
C ILE A 106 22.40 -15.12 16.49
N ASN A 107 22.70 -16.31 17.02
CA ASN A 107 22.55 -16.65 18.43
C ASN A 107 21.12 -16.46 18.97
N SER A 108 20.09 -16.42 18.12
CA SER A 108 18.71 -16.20 18.55
C SER A 108 18.12 -17.42 19.25
N ASP A 109 17.60 -17.22 20.47
CA ASP A 109 16.72 -18.12 21.19
C ASP A 109 15.25 -17.81 20.90
N PHE A 110 14.70 -18.50 19.90
CA PHE A 110 13.28 -18.38 19.54
C PHE A 110 12.32 -18.80 20.68
N THR A 111 12.78 -19.58 21.66
CA THR A 111 11.95 -19.92 22.84
C THR A 111 11.88 -18.79 23.86
N GLY A 112 12.90 -17.93 23.89
CA GLY A 112 12.96 -16.69 24.65
C GLY A 112 12.33 -15.47 23.95
N GLY A 113 11.77 -15.65 22.75
CA GLY A 113 11.16 -14.57 21.97
C GLY A 113 12.14 -13.75 21.13
N GLU A 114 13.37 -14.25 20.92
CA GLU A 114 14.32 -13.64 20.01
C GLU A 114 14.01 -14.00 18.56
N GLY A 115 14.47 -13.16 17.63
CA GLY A 115 14.30 -13.36 16.20
C GLY A 115 13.69 -12.16 15.51
N VAL A 116 13.05 -12.41 14.38
CA VAL A 116 12.43 -11.38 13.55
C VAL A 116 11.02 -11.77 13.16
N ALA A 117 10.19 -10.77 12.89
CA ALA A 117 8.84 -10.96 12.39
C ALA A 117 8.48 -9.87 11.38
N VAL A 118 7.58 -10.22 10.47
CA VAL A 118 6.87 -9.29 9.59
C VAL A 118 5.38 -9.42 9.86
N GLY A 119 4.69 -8.30 9.85
CA GLY A 119 3.25 -8.23 9.99
C GLY A 119 2.70 -6.92 9.42
N GLY A 120 1.39 -6.78 9.46
CA GLY A 120 0.72 -5.61 8.93
C GLY A 120 -0.67 -5.95 8.44
N GLN A 121 -1.26 -5.02 7.69
CA GLN A 121 -2.60 -5.17 7.14
C GLN A 121 -2.70 -4.53 5.76
N LEU A 122 -3.41 -5.22 4.87
CA LEU A 122 -4.03 -4.61 3.70
C LEU A 122 -5.48 -4.29 4.07
N ILE A 123 -5.85 -3.02 3.93
CA ILE A 123 -7.21 -2.54 4.18
C ILE A 123 -7.68 -1.91 2.87
N VAL A 124 -8.85 -2.33 2.40
CA VAL A 124 -9.55 -1.69 1.31
C VAL A 124 -10.79 -1.01 1.90
N ARG A 125 -11.03 0.25 1.54
CA ARG A 125 -12.24 1.00 1.94
C ARG A 125 -13.02 1.42 0.72
N ASP A 126 -14.34 1.22 0.77
CA ASP A 126 -15.24 1.77 -0.24
C ASP A 126 -15.24 3.30 -0.13
N LEU A 127 -15.03 4.01 -1.23
CA LEU A 127 -15.09 5.47 -1.21
C LEU A 127 -16.53 6.00 -1.35
N ASP A 128 -17.48 5.17 -1.79
CA ASP A 128 -18.90 5.51 -1.82
C ASP A 128 -19.56 5.39 -0.44
N ASP A 129 -19.09 4.46 0.41
CA ASP A 129 -19.41 4.37 1.85
C ASP A 129 -18.15 4.07 2.70
N PRO A 130 -17.40 5.11 3.13
CA PRO A 130 -16.10 4.96 3.82
C PRO A 130 -16.13 4.24 5.17
N VAL A 131 -17.32 3.96 5.71
CA VAL A 131 -17.49 3.17 6.93
C VAL A 131 -17.19 1.70 6.66
N ASP A 132 -17.48 1.23 5.45
CA ASP A 132 -17.24 -0.15 5.04
C ASP A 132 -15.77 -0.37 4.65
N SER A 133 -15.21 -1.46 5.17
CA SER A 133 -13.83 -1.86 4.89
C SER A 133 -13.68 -3.37 4.87
N SER A 134 -12.75 -3.83 4.04
CA SER A 134 -12.36 -5.22 3.94
C SER A 134 -10.87 -5.32 4.22
N VAL A 135 -10.49 -6.24 5.11
CA VAL A 135 -9.16 -6.28 5.73
C VAL A 135 -8.57 -7.67 5.60
N SER A 136 -7.27 -7.73 5.31
CA SER A 136 -6.48 -8.96 5.31
C SER A 136 -5.15 -8.70 6.00
N SER A 137 -4.73 -9.62 6.87
CA SER A 137 -3.46 -9.49 7.59
C SER A 137 -2.30 -9.90 6.69
N ILE A 138 -1.23 -9.11 6.69
CA ILE A 138 0.05 -9.48 6.07
C ILE A 138 0.77 -10.40 7.05
N VAL A 139 1.15 -11.59 6.58
CA VAL A 139 1.83 -12.62 7.37
C VAL A 139 2.92 -13.26 6.54
N ALA A 140 4.07 -13.59 7.15
CA ALA A 140 5.14 -14.31 6.48
C ALA A 140 4.68 -15.67 5.93
N ASP A 141 5.08 -15.99 4.70
CA ASP A 141 4.72 -17.24 4.03
C ASP A 141 5.36 -18.47 4.69
N ALA A 142 6.46 -18.26 5.42
CA ALA A 142 7.19 -19.28 6.15
C ALA A 142 7.72 -18.73 7.48
N PRO A 143 7.95 -19.60 8.49
CA PRO A 143 8.58 -19.19 9.74
C PRO A 143 9.96 -18.55 9.51
N LEU A 144 10.19 -17.39 10.14
CA LEU A 144 11.43 -16.62 10.01
C LEU A 144 12.50 -17.04 11.02
N THR A 145 12.77 -18.35 11.09
CA THR A 145 13.60 -18.97 12.14
C THR A 145 14.96 -19.46 11.66
N ALA A 146 15.36 -19.15 10.43
CA ALA A 146 16.68 -19.54 9.93
C ALA A 146 17.79 -18.83 10.71
N LEU A 147 18.79 -19.61 11.14
CA LEU A 147 19.99 -19.13 11.83
C LEU A 147 21.17 -19.04 10.88
N THR A 148 22.06 -18.06 11.11
CA THR A 148 23.37 -17.96 10.47
C THR A 148 24.48 -17.77 11.52
N THR A 149 25.74 -17.78 11.10
CA THR A 149 26.91 -17.58 11.98
C THR A 149 27.91 -16.66 11.33
N LEU A 150 28.78 -16.01 12.12
CA LEU A 150 29.82 -15.14 11.56
C LEU A 150 30.81 -15.86 10.63
N ALA A 151 31.08 -17.14 10.89
CA ALA A 151 32.01 -17.93 10.07
C ALA A 151 31.41 -18.35 8.70
N GLY A 152 30.08 -18.32 8.57
CA GLY A 152 29.34 -18.73 7.37
C GLY A 152 28.15 -17.81 7.14
N PHE A 153 28.39 -16.49 7.20
CA PHE A 153 27.32 -15.49 7.18
C PHE A 153 26.57 -15.49 5.85
N SER A 154 25.25 -15.57 5.93
CA SER A 154 24.34 -15.42 4.80
C SER A 154 22.99 -14.90 5.29
N THR A 155 22.28 -14.13 4.45
CA THR A 155 20.88 -13.77 4.71
C THR A 155 19.94 -14.82 4.12
N THR A 156 18.73 -14.89 4.66
CA THR A 156 17.64 -15.74 4.18
C THR A 156 16.54 -14.84 3.61
N SER A 157 16.07 -15.14 2.41
CA SER A 157 14.93 -14.40 1.84
C SER A 157 13.65 -14.68 2.60
N TRP A 158 12.77 -13.69 2.67
CA TRP A 158 11.41 -13.83 3.17
C TRP A 158 10.42 -13.19 2.20
N SER A 159 9.19 -13.69 2.23
CA SER A 159 8.03 -13.13 1.55
C SER A 159 6.81 -13.15 2.46
N ALA A 160 5.90 -12.23 2.23
CA ALA A 160 4.60 -12.15 2.87
C ALA A 160 3.56 -11.63 1.86
N ASP A 161 2.34 -12.13 1.94
CA ASP A 161 1.24 -11.67 1.11
C ASP A 161 -0.04 -11.40 1.90
N ALA A 162 -0.91 -10.59 1.32
CA ALA A 162 -2.28 -10.39 1.76
C ALA A 162 -3.16 -10.06 0.56
N GLY A 163 -4.37 -10.64 0.53
CA GLY A 163 -5.35 -10.39 -0.52
C GLY A 163 -6.72 -10.07 0.05
N VAL A 164 -7.40 -9.13 -0.59
CA VAL A 164 -8.77 -8.70 -0.26
C VAL A 164 -9.62 -8.77 -1.51
N GLY A 165 -10.74 -9.49 -1.44
CA GLY A 165 -11.83 -9.40 -2.41
C GLY A 165 -12.80 -8.30 -2.01
N ILE A 166 -13.39 -7.63 -3.01
CA ILE A 166 -14.41 -6.61 -2.80
C ILE A 166 -15.75 -7.29 -2.50
N PRO A 167 -16.40 -6.99 -1.36
CA PRO A 167 -17.72 -7.53 -1.03
C PRO A 167 -18.79 -7.09 -2.04
N ALA A 168 -19.71 -7.99 -2.39
CA ALA A 168 -20.81 -7.72 -3.32
C ALA A 168 -21.84 -6.68 -2.83
N ALA A 169 -21.71 -6.21 -1.59
CA ALA A 169 -22.58 -5.18 -1.02
C ALA A 169 -22.08 -3.74 -1.29
N TRP A 170 -20.88 -3.59 -1.83
CA TRP A 170 -20.25 -2.29 -2.12
C TRP A 170 -20.74 -1.70 -3.45
N GLY A 171 -20.32 -0.45 -3.73
CA GLY A 171 -20.60 0.23 -5.01
C GLY A 171 -21.86 1.09 -4.98
N GLY A 172 -22.26 1.57 -3.79
CA GLY A 172 -23.32 2.56 -3.65
C GLY A 172 -24.64 2.19 -4.35
N SER A 173 -25.19 3.14 -5.13
CA SER A 173 -26.52 3.00 -5.74
C SER A 173 -26.52 2.24 -7.07
N ASP A 174 -25.40 2.19 -7.77
CA ASP A 174 -25.28 1.50 -9.07
C ASP A 174 -24.68 0.09 -8.93
N GLY A 175 -24.13 -0.23 -7.75
CA GLY A 175 -23.52 -1.51 -7.43
C GLY A 175 -22.14 -1.69 -8.06
N LEU A 176 -21.51 -0.62 -8.54
CA LEU A 176 -20.21 -0.64 -9.19
C LEU A 176 -19.16 0.00 -8.29
N VAL A 177 -18.11 -0.75 -7.98
CA VAL A 177 -17.00 -0.21 -7.18
C VAL A 177 -16.01 0.50 -8.11
N SER A 178 -16.24 1.79 -8.33
CA SER A 178 -15.43 2.62 -9.23
C SER A 178 -14.20 3.22 -8.56
N SER A 179 -14.22 3.36 -7.23
CA SER A 179 -13.09 3.90 -6.49
C SER A 179 -12.99 3.31 -5.08
N VAL A 180 -11.76 3.08 -4.63
CA VAL A 180 -11.45 2.60 -3.27
C VAL A 180 -10.24 3.33 -2.72
N ASN A 181 -10.13 3.39 -1.41
CA ASN A 181 -8.87 3.71 -0.75
C ASN A 181 -8.18 2.41 -0.31
N LEU A 182 -6.92 2.26 -0.70
CA LEU A 182 -6.05 1.20 -0.24
C LEU A 182 -5.14 1.74 0.86
N THR A 183 -5.21 1.14 2.05
CA THR A 183 -4.23 1.34 3.11
C THR A 183 -3.34 0.11 3.21
N VAL A 184 -2.03 0.31 3.14
CA VAL A 184 -1.04 -0.73 3.39
C VAL A 184 -0.27 -0.35 4.66
N GLU A 185 -0.58 -1.03 5.75
CA GLU A 185 0.16 -0.96 7.01
C GLU A 185 1.20 -2.07 7.03
N ASN A 186 2.43 -1.71 7.38
CA ASN A 186 3.51 -2.67 7.44
C ASN A 186 4.38 -2.49 8.66
N ILE A 187 4.79 -3.62 9.24
CA ILE A 187 5.52 -3.69 10.49
C ILE A 187 6.62 -4.74 10.36
N LEU A 188 7.85 -4.32 10.58
CA LEU A 188 8.99 -5.20 10.83
C LEU A 188 9.34 -5.16 12.31
N LEU A 189 9.56 -6.33 12.89
CA LEU A 189 9.99 -6.49 14.27
C LEU A 189 11.28 -7.31 14.31
N ALA A 190 12.23 -6.87 15.14
CA ALA A 190 13.41 -7.64 15.51
C ALA A 190 13.56 -7.62 17.03
N ALA A 191 13.91 -8.75 17.62
CA ALA A 191 14.02 -8.91 19.06
C ALA A 191 15.25 -9.74 19.42
N SER A 192 15.99 -9.27 20.41
CA SER A 192 17.15 -9.97 20.96
C SER A 192 17.35 -9.54 22.42
N PHE A 193 17.73 -10.47 23.30
CA PHE A 193 17.75 -10.29 24.75
C PHE A 193 19.07 -10.72 25.41
N GLU A 194 19.84 -11.59 24.76
CA GLU A 194 21.11 -12.07 25.29
C GLU A 194 22.33 -11.32 24.72
N PRO A 195 23.30 -10.91 25.57
CA PRO A 195 24.55 -10.28 25.13
C PRO A 195 25.22 -11.06 23.99
N SER A 196 25.35 -10.43 22.82
CA SER A 196 25.87 -11.02 21.56
C SER A 196 24.83 -11.79 20.71
N SER A 197 23.54 -11.55 20.93
CA SER A 197 22.46 -11.91 20.01
C SER A 197 22.35 -10.86 18.89
N ILE A 198 21.99 -11.25 17.66
CA ILE A 198 21.70 -10.30 16.58
C ILE A 198 20.53 -10.84 15.78
N SER A 199 19.50 -10.04 15.58
CA SER A 199 18.33 -10.33 14.76
C SER A 199 18.13 -9.16 13.81
N PHE A 200 18.02 -9.40 12.53
CA PHE A 200 17.95 -8.36 11.49
C PHE A 200 16.91 -8.77 10.47
N ILE A 201 16.07 -7.83 10.06
CA ILE A 201 15.13 -7.97 8.96
C ILE A 201 15.04 -6.67 8.18
N GLU A 202 15.03 -6.77 6.87
CA GLU A 202 14.76 -5.64 6.00
C GLU A 202 13.78 -5.99 4.90
N LYS A 203 13.07 -4.97 4.42
CA LYS A 203 12.19 -5.04 3.27
C LYS A 203 12.86 -4.42 2.06
N LYS A 204 12.77 -5.11 0.92
CA LYS A 204 13.41 -4.71 -0.35
C LYS A 204 12.41 -4.56 -1.47
N PHE A 205 11.22 -5.12 -1.31
CA PHE A 205 10.21 -5.19 -2.36
C PHE A 205 8.82 -5.12 -1.76
N VAL A 206 7.95 -4.32 -2.39
CA VAL A 206 6.50 -4.38 -2.20
C VAL A 206 5.83 -4.20 -3.56
N SER A 207 4.83 -5.02 -3.84
CA SER A 207 3.91 -4.90 -4.96
C SER A 207 2.50 -4.74 -4.42
N VAL A 208 1.82 -3.67 -4.80
CA VAL A 208 0.39 -3.45 -4.51
C VAL A 208 -0.36 -3.58 -5.83
N ALA A 209 -1.11 -4.67 -5.99
CA ALA A 209 -1.84 -5.00 -7.20
C ALA A 209 -3.34 -4.76 -7.01
N VAL A 210 -4.01 -4.26 -8.06
CA VAL A 210 -5.47 -4.11 -8.10
C VAL A 210 -6.04 -5.06 -9.14
N VAL A 211 -7.14 -5.72 -8.78
CA VAL A 211 -7.86 -6.63 -9.68
C VAL A 211 -9.15 -5.96 -10.11
N THR A 212 -9.38 -5.90 -11.41
CA THR A 212 -10.59 -5.32 -11.98
C THR A 212 -11.35 -6.32 -12.85
N THR A 213 -12.64 -6.06 -13.02
CA THR A 213 -13.50 -6.75 -13.98
C THR A 213 -14.07 -5.75 -14.98
N PRO A 214 -14.18 -6.09 -16.28
CA PRO A 214 -14.88 -5.23 -17.23
C PRO A 214 -16.36 -5.09 -16.86
N VAL A 215 -16.87 -3.86 -16.83
CA VAL A 215 -18.30 -3.56 -16.67
C VAL A 215 -18.96 -3.65 -18.04
N PRO A 216 -19.92 -4.57 -18.26
CA PRO A 216 -20.59 -4.67 -19.55
C PRO A 216 -21.39 -3.41 -19.84
N GLU A 217 -21.11 -2.76 -20.98
CA GLU A 217 -21.85 -1.59 -21.39
C GLU A 217 -23.35 -1.93 -21.61
N PRO A 218 -24.28 -1.03 -21.24
CA PRO A 218 -25.72 -1.21 -21.49
C PRO A 218 -26.05 -1.59 -22.94
N GLU A 219 -25.28 -1.07 -23.88
CA GLU A 219 -25.35 -1.33 -25.31
C GLU A 219 -25.08 -2.81 -25.64
N THR A 220 -24.19 -3.47 -24.88
CA THR A 220 -23.91 -4.90 -25.05
C THR A 220 -25.15 -5.74 -24.70
N TYR A 221 -25.87 -5.39 -23.63
CA TYR A 221 -27.13 -6.02 -23.30
C TYR A 221 -28.22 -5.71 -24.33
N ALA A 222 -28.28 -4.47 -24.82
CA ALA A 222 -29.22 -4.08 -25.86
C ALA A 222 -28.98 -4.87 -27.16
N MET A 223 -27.73 -5.07 -27.56
CA MET A 223 -27.36 -5.85 -28.75
C MET A 223 -27.62 -7.35 -28.57
N LEU A 224 -27.35 -7.90 -27.38
CA LEU A 224 -27.72 -9.26 -27.02
C LEU A 224 -29.24 -9.43 -27.15
N LEU A 225 -30.03 -8.56 -26.53
CA LEU A 225 -31.49 -8.62 -26.58
C LEU A 225 -32.02 -8.41 -28.01
N ALA A 226 -31.43 -7.49 -28.77
CA ALA A 226 -31.78 -7.28 -30.17
C ALA A 226 -31.52 -8.54 -31.01
N SER A 227 -30.39 -9.23 -30.78
CA SER A 227 -30.06 -10.47 -31.47
C SER A 227 -31.01 -11.61 -31.10
N LEU A 228 -31.35 -11.77 -29.81
CA LEU A 228 -32.34 -12.74 -29.35
C LEU A 228 -33.73 -12.44 -29.91
N GLY A 229 -34.11 -11.16 -29.94
CA GLY A 229 -35.37 -10.71 -30.54
C GLY A 229 -35.47 -11.08 -32.03
N LEU A 230 -34.37 -10.89 -32.78
CA LEU A 230 -34.30 -11.26 -34.19
C LEU A 230 -34.39 -12.78 -34.40
N VAL A 231 -33.68 -13.57 -33.59
CA VAL A 231 -33.76 -15.05 -33.64
C VAL A 231 -35.17 -15.54 -33.30
N GLY A 232 -35.79 -15.00 -32.24
CA GLY A 232 -37.16 -15.32 -31.85
C GLY A 232 -38.18 -14.97 -32.95
N PHE A 233 -38.02 -13.81 -33.59
CA PHE A 233 -38.85 -13.42 -34.73
C PHE A 233 -38.71 -14.38 -35.92
N MET A 234 -37.48 -14.77 -36.26
CA MET A 234 -37.21 -15.73 -37.33
C MET A 234 -37.80 -17.12 -37.03
N ALA A 235 -37.69 -17.60 -35.78
CA ALA A 235 -38.27 -18.86 -35.33
C ALA A 235 -39.81 -18.85 -35.45
N ARG A 236 -40.47 -17.76 -35.01
CA ARG A 236 -41.92 -17.59 -35.15
C ARG A 236 -42.39 -17.63 -36.61
N ARG A 237 -41.62 -17.02 -37.52
CA ARG A 237 -41.94 -17.03 -38.96
C ARG A 237 -41.78 -18.41 -39.60
N ARG A 238 -40.92 -19.27 -39.06
CA ARG A 238 -40.79 -20.67 -39.51
C ARG A 238 -41.93 -21.54 -38.99
N SER A 239 -42.32 -21.37 -37.73
CA SER A 239 -43.43 -22.14 -37.12
C SER A 239 -44.80 -21.84 -37.74
N SER A 240 -44.99 -20.70 -38.39
CA SER A 240 -46.25 -20.30 -39.04
C SER A 240 -46.36 -20.75 -40.51
N ARG A 241 -45.35 -21.47 -41.03
CA ARG A 241 -45.28 -22.00 -42.40
C ARG A 241 -45.36 -23.53 -42.48
N VAL A 242 -45.60 -24.19 -41.34
CA VAL A 242 -45.93 -25.62 -41.20
C VAL A 242 -47.37 -25.70 -40.73
#